data_AF-A0A317SYL0-F1
#
_entry.id   AF-A0A317SYL0-F1
#
_cell.length_a   1.000
_cell.length_b   1.000
_cell.length_c   1.000
_cell.angle_alpha   90.00
_cell.angle_beta   90.00
_cell.angle_gamma   90.00
#
_symmetry.space_group_name_H-M   'P 1'
#
loop_
_entity.id
_entity.type
_entity.pdbx_description
1 polymer ?
#
loop_
_entity_poly.entity_id
_entity_poly.type
_entity_poly.pdbx_seq_one_letter_code
_entity_poly.pdbx_strand_id
1 'polypeptide(L)'
;PPVLTHITLVYLPTNTTSFLQPLDTRIIASFKAAYRRCYAQFIIEHFNTHGNVLSKQDILQAIYLIASTWESVTQDTIVHCWRK
;
A
#
# COMPACT_ATOMS: atom_id res chain seq x y z
N PRO A 1 -27.86 -6.32 16.59
CA PRO A 1 -26.61 -6.61 15.84
C PRO A 1 -26.55 -8.10 15.47
N PRO A 2 -26.07 -8.47 14.28
CA PRO A 2 -25.88 -9.87 13.93
C PRO A 2 -24.88 -10.54 14.87
N VAL A 3 -25.16 -11.78 15.28
CA VAL A 3 -24.24 -12.59 16.11
C VAL A 3 -23.17 -13.16 15.18
N LEU A 4 -21.91 -12.78 15.41
CA LEU A 4 -20.76 -13.27 14.66
C LEU A 4 -20.18 -14.49 15.40
N THR A 5 -20.08 -15.63 14.73
CA THR A 5 -19.62 -16.90 15.35
C THR A 5 -18.12 -17.15 15.20
N HIS A 6 -17.44 -16.44 14.30
CA HIS A 6 -16.03 -16.67 13.96
C HIS A 6 -15.21 -15.38 13.84
N ILE A 7 -15.77 -14.24 14.27
CA ILE A 7 -15.11 -12.94 14.19
C ILE A 7 -15.25 -12.25 15.55
N THR A 8 -14.13 -11.83 16.11
CA THR A 8 -14.11 -10.92 17.27
C THR A 8 -14.08 -9.49 16.77
N LEU A 9 -15.11 -8.72 17.12
CA LEU A 9 -15.16 -7.30 16.81
C LEU A 9 -14.55 -6.50 17.95
N VAL A 10 -13.57 -5.65 17.64
CA VAL A 10 -12.91 -4.76 18.61
C VAL A 10 -13.31 -3.33 18.31
N TYR A 11 -13.88 -2.65 19.31
CA TYR A 11 -14.24 -1.23 19.20
C TYR A 11 -13.10 -0.38 19.75
N LEU A 12 -12.58 0.52 18.90
CA LEU A 12 -11.54 1.46 19.29
C LEU A 12 -12.16 2.76 19.84
N PRO A 13 -11.52 3.41 20.82
CA PRO A 13 -11.96 4.72 21.31
C PRO A 13 -11.96 5.76 20.17
N THR A 14 -12.86 6.75 20.26
CA THR A 14 -12.94 7.82 19.27
C THR A 14 -11.61 8.59 19.16
N ASN A 15 -11.32 9.11 17.96
CA ASN A 15 -10.11 9.89 17.66
C ASN A 15 -8.76 9.17 17.90
N THR A 16 -8.74 7.84 17.91
CA THR A 16 -7.50 7.05 18.07
C THR A 16 -7.02 6.36 16.80
N THR A 17 -7.63 6.65 15.64
CA THR A 17 -7.31 6.03 14.34
C THR A 17 -5.81 6.03 14.05
N SER A 18 -5.15 7.18 14.07
CA SER A 18 -3.71 7.26 13.77
C SER A 18 -2.81 6.54 14.79
N PHE A 19 -3.29 6.34 16.03
CA PHE A 19 -2.52 5.75 17.12
C PHE A 19 -2.74 4.24 17.28
N LEU A 20 -3.96 3.75 17.06
CA LEU A 20 -4.34 2.36 17.28
C LEU A 20 -4.53 1.58 15.98
N GLN A 21 -4.78 2.25 14.84
CA GLN A 21 -4.99 1.57 13.56
C GLN A 21 -3.69 1.54 12.76
N PRO A 22 -3.02 0.37 12.65
CA PRO A 22 -1.69 0.26 12.05
C PRO A 22 -1.66 0.57 10.56
N LEU A 23 -2.82 0.46 9.89
CA LEU A 23 -3.00 0.94 8.53
C LEU A 23 -2.64 2.43 8.43
N ASP A 24 -3.24 3.25 9.29
CA ASP A 24 -3.02 4.69 9.33
C ASP A 24 -1.68 5.07 9.96
N THR A 25 -1.18 4.26 10.91
CA THR A 25 0.06 4.59 11.63
C THR A 25 1.29 4.48 10.72
N ARG A 26 1.46 3.37 9.98
CA ARG A 26 2.69 3.14 9.20
C ARG A 26 2.54 2.30 7.93
N ILE A 27 1.54 1.41 7.82
CA ILE A 27 1.43 0.51 6.65
C ILE A 27 1.11 1.30 5.38
N ILE A 28 0.14 2.23 5.41
CA ILE A 28 -0.20 3.06 4.23
C ILE A 28 1.00 3.92 3.82
N ALA A 29 1.75 4.47 4.79
CA ALA A 29 2.94 5.26 4.51
C ALA A 29 4.04 4.42 3.83
N SER A 30 4.30 3.21 4.36
CA SER A 30 5.28 2.27 3.81
C SER A 30 4.90 1.82 2.40
N PHE A 31 3.62 1.48 2.20
CA PHE A 31 3.10 1.13 0.88
C PHE A 31 3.24 2.29 -0.12
N LYS A 32 2.89 3.52 0.27
CA LYS A 32 3.06 4.70 -0.60
C LYS A 32 4.52 4.94 -0.98
N ALA A 33 5.46 4.70 -0.06
CA ALA A 33 6.89 4.80 -0.33
C ALA A 33 7.34 3.74 -1.35
N ALA A 34 6.92 2.48 -1.17
CA ALA A 34 7.17 1.40 -2.11
C ALA A 34 6.55 1.70 -3.49
N TYR A 35 5.31 2.19 -3.53
CA TYR A 35 4.60 2.53 -4.77
C TYR A 35 5.36 3.58 -5.58
N ARG A 36 5.82 4.64 -4.92
CA ARG A 36 6.61 5.70 -5.58
C ARG A 36 7.88 5.15 -6.21
N ARG A 37 8.56 4.20 -5.56
CA ARG A 37 9.75 3.53 -6.09
C ARG A 37 9.40 2.67 -7.32
N CYS A 38 8.39 1.81 -7.21
CA CYS A 38 7.94 0.99 -8.34
C CYS A 38 7.50 1.85 -9.53
N TYR A 39 6.75 2.91 -9.27
CA TYR A 39 6.27 3.82 -10.32
C TYR A 39 7.42 4.55 -11.02
N ALA A 40 8.44 4.99 -10.27
CA ALA A 40 9.64 5.60 -10.86
C ALA A 40 10.38 4.61 -11.77
N GLN A 41 10.55 3.36 -11.34
CA GLN A 41 11.16 2.30 -12.16
C GLN A 41 10.36 2.04 -13.44
N PHE A 42 9.03 1.95 -13.32
CA PHE A 42 8.14 1.78 -14.46
C PHE A 42 8.25 2.91 -15.50
N ILE A 43 8.32 4.18 -15.05
CA ILE A 43 8.51 5.32 -15.97
C ILE A 43 9.86 5.23 -16.68
N ILE A 44 10.93 4.89 -15.96
CA ILE A 44 12.28 4.76 -16.54
C ILE A 44 12.29 3.65 -17.59
N GLU A 45 11.71 2.49 -17.28
CA GLU A 45 11.63 1.35 -18.20
C GLU A 45 10.79 1.68 -19.44
N HIS A 46 9.66 2.38 -19.27
CA HIS A 46 8.87 2.87 -20.39
C HIS A 46 9.68 3.80 -21.29
N PHE A 47 10.40 4.77 -20.72
CA PHE A 47 11.22 5.71 -21.47
C PHE A 47 12.34 4.99 -22.23
N ASN A 48 13.04 4.05 -21.58
CA ASN A 48 14.10 3.27 -22.22
C ASN A 48 13.58 2.41 -23.38
N THR A 49 12.34 1.92 -23.28
CA THR A 49 11.72 1.05 -24.30
C THR A 49 11.15 1.84 -25.48
N HIS A 50 10.54 3.00 -25.23
CA HIS A 50 9.76 3.74 -26.24
C HIS A 50 10.39 5.08 -26.66
N GLY A 51 11.42 5.54 -25.96
CA GLY A 51 12.10 6.81 -26.23
C GLY A 51 11.30 8.06 -25.86
N ASN A 52 10.18 7.91 -25.14
CA ASN A 52 9.31 9.01 -24.73
C ASN A 52 8.75 8.85 -23.31
N VAL A 53 8.29 9.97 -22.75
CA VAL A 53 7.64 9.99 -21.43
C VAL A 53 6.22 9.45 -21.57
N LEU A 54 5.79 8.66 -20.59
CA LEU A 54 4.42 8.18 -20.50
C LEU A 54 3.45 9.37 -20.38
N SER A 55 2.62 9.59 -21.40
CA SER A 55 1.70 10.74 -21.45
C SER A 55 0.43 10.53 -20.62
N LYS A 56 -0.01 9.27 -20.48
CA LYS A 56 -1.18 8.89 -19.67
C LYS A 56 -1.01 7.47 -19.15
N GLN A 57 -1.30 7.28 -17.86
CA GLN A 57 -1.35 5.96 -17.25
C GLN A 57 -2.76 5.38 -17.39
N ASP A 58 -2.85 4.14 -17.86
CA ASP A 58 -4.13 3.41 -17.91
C ASP A 58 -4.46 2.77 -16.55
N ILE A 59 -5.75 2.56 -16.27
CA ILE A 59 -6.23 1.96 -15.01
C ILE A 59 -5.70 0.54 -14.83
N LEU A 60 -5.56 -0.23 -15.92
CA LEU A 60 -4.99 -1.57 -15.85
C LEU A 60 -3.52 -1.54 -15.41
N GLN A 61 -2.74 -0.59 -15.93
CA GLN A 61 -1.35 -0.40 -15.50
C GLN A 61 -1.26 0.00 -14.03
N ALA A 62 -2.16 0.87 -13.57
CA ALA A 62 -2.23 1.26 -12.16
C ALA A 62 -2.55 0.06 -11.25
N ILE A 63 -3.48 -0.82 -11.65
CA ILE A 63 -3.82 -2.04 -10.92
C ILE A 63 -2.60 -2.97 -10.81
N TYR A 64 -1.89 -3.21 -11.92
CA TYR A 64 -0.68 -4.04 -11.89
C TYR A 64 0.41 -3.43 -11.02
N LEU A 65 0.64 -2.11 -11.08
CA LEU A 65 1.60 -1.43 -10.22
C LEU A 65 1.25 -1.54 -8.74
N ILE A 66 -0.02 -1.42 -8.38
CA ILE A 66 -0.49 -1.61 -7.00
C ILE A 66 -0.20 -3.04 -6.54
N ALA A 67 -0.52 -4.04 -7.35
CA ALA A 67 -0.27 -5.45 -7.03
C ALA A 67 1.23 -5.72 -6.84
N SER A 68 2.06 -5.32 -7.79
CA SER A 68 3.52 -5.51 -7.72
C SER A 68 4.14 -4.72 -6.56
N THR A 69 3.63 -3.52 -6.27
CA THR A 69 4.06 -2.76 -5.09
C THR A 69 3.74 -3.53 -3.81
N TRP A 70 2.54 -4.11 -3.71
CA TRP A 70 2.14 -4.85 -2.52
C TRP A 70 3.02 -6.08 -2.30
N GLU A 71 3.36 -6.80 -3.37
CA GLU A 71 4.30 -7.94 -3.31
C GLU A 71 5.70 -7.53 -2.83
N SER A 72 6.12 -6.28 -3.10
CA SER A 72 7.40 -5.76 -2.61
C SER A 72 7.40 -5.40 -1.11
N VAL A 73 6.23 -5.25 -0.48
CA VAL A 73 6.12 -4.95 0.95
C VAL A 73 6.33 -6.25 1.73
N THR A 74 7.47 -6.35 2.41
CA THR A 74 7.83 -7.56 3.15
C THR A 74 6.97 -7.74 4.41
N GLN A 75 6.81 -8.99 4.84
CA GLN A 75 6.19 -9.31 6.13
C GLN A 75 6.89 -8.58 7.29
N ASP A 76 8.22 -8.48 7.26
CA ASP A 76 8.97 -7.72 8.26
C ASP A 76 8.57 -6.26 8.29
N THR A 77 8.37 -5.62 7.14
CA THR A 77 7.91 -4.22 7.07
C THR A 77 6.57 -4.07 7.77
N ILE A 78 5.63 -5.01 7.53
CA ILE A 78 4.33 -5.03 8.22
C ILE A 78 4.54 -5.23 9.71
N VAL A 79 5.29 -6.23 10.16
CA VAL A 79 5.54 -6.50 11.59
C VAL A 79 6.15 -5.28 12.28
N HIS A 80 7.10 -4.59 11.66
CA HIS A 80 7.67 -3.34 12.19
C HIS A 80 6.64 -2.21 12.25
N CYS A 81 5.65 -2.17 11.37
CA CYS A 81 4.55 -1.20 11.46
C CYS A 81 3.66 -1.42 12.69
N TRP A 82 3.55 -2.68 13.16
CA TRP A 82 2.80 -3.06 14.36
C TRP A 82 3.61 -2.94 15.65
N ARG A 83 4.94 -2.92 15.56
CA ARG A 83 5.82 -2.63 16.69
C ARG A 83 5.84 -1.13 16.90
N LYS A 84 5.45 -0.69 18.10
CA LYS A 84 5.50 0.73 18.46
C LYS A 84 6.94 1.25 18.43
#